data_AF-A0A650CMT7-F1
#
_entry.id   AF-A0A650CMT7-F1
#
_cell.length_a   1.000
_cell.length_b   1.000
_cell.length_c   1.000
_cell.angle_alpha   90.00
_cell.angle_beta   90.00
_cell.angle_gamma   90.00
#
_symmetry.space_group_name_H-M   'P 1'
#
loop_
_entity.id
_entity.type
_entity.pdbx_description
1 polymer ?
#
loop_
_entity_poly.entity_id
_entity_poly.type
_entity_poly.pdbx_seq_one_letter_code
_entity_poly.pdbx_strand_id
1 'polypeptide(L)'
;MGVPELNIEEQIQSMTNSILDQLRILYQQFTESNVNHMQAYSKIDGIKSSVEDLRYKIGEYVLRVSEGLLYSNLYLDIIMQLEKVSQNIGAASYRFSVLISRVKSQDHILLSLSISMVEKLIAATTNLIESVRLLSVNAKKSSEKARNVIKIEEEIDDLYRNFELKLFEKQNGDMAFLMLSKDVADRLEDCADLLRDAANDIMYLSFLRE
;
A
#
# COMPACT_ATOMS: atom_id res chain seq x y z
N MET A 1 3.36 17.01 -23.22
CA MET A 1 2.58 15.98 -22.51
C MET A 1 1.31 15.75 -23.28
N GLY A 2 1.04 14.50 -23.65
CA GLY A 2 -0.18 14.14 -24.37
C GLY A 2 -1.39 13.99 -23.46
N VAL A 3 -2.57 14.01 -24.08
CA VAL A 3 -3.84 13.64 -23.44
C VAL A 3 -3.82 12.22 -22.85
N PRO A 4 -3.13 11.22 -23.46
CA PRO A 4 -3.05 9.88 -22.88
C PRO A 4 -2.34 9.82 -21.52
N GLU A 5 -1.20 10.52 -21.34
CA GLU A 5 -0.47 10.53 -20.07
C GLU A 5 -1.32 11.07 -18.93
N LEU A 6 -2.00 12.20 -19.15
CA LEU A 6 -2.88 12.82 -18.16
C LEU A 6 -3.99 11.85 -17.71
N ASN A 7 -4.61 11.16 -18.67
CA ASN A 7 -5.66 10.19 -18.37
C ASN A 7 -5.14 9.01 -17.53
N ILE A 8 -3.95 8.48 -17.86
CA ILE A 8 -3.32 7.40 -17.11
C ILE A 8 -3.01 7.86 -15.68
N GLU A 9 -2.43 9.06 -15.51
CA GLU A 9 -2.09 9.62 -14.21
C GLU A 9 -3.34 9.84 -13.33
N GLU A 10 -4.44 10.33 -13.90
CA GLU A 10 -5.72 10.47 -13.19
C GLU A 10 -6.24 9.11 -12.71
N GLN A 11 -6.15 8.07 -13.54
CA GLN A 11 -6.57 6.73 -13.15
C GLN A 11 -5.65 6.10 -12.10
N ILE A 12 -4.33 6.29 -12.19
CA ILE A 12 -3.37 5.89 -11.14
C ILE A 12 -3.68 6.61 -9.83
N GLN A 13 -4.00 7.90 -9.88
CA GLN A 13 -4.40 8.66 -8.71
C GLN A 13 -5.70 8.09 -8.10
N SER A 14 -6.69 7.74 -8.91
CA SER A 14 -7.93 7.10 -8.44
C SER A 14 -7.68 5.73 -7.77
N MET A 15 -6.81 4.91 -8.38
CA MET A 15 -6.40 3.63 -7.83
C MET A 15 -5.67 3.80 -6.48
N THR A 16 -4.79 4.78 -6.38
CA THR A 16 -4.04 5.07 -5.15
C THR A 16 -4.95 5.61 -4.03
N ASN A 17 -5.99 6.39 -4.37
CA ASN A 17 -7.01 6.80 -3.39
C ASN A 17 -7.79 5.61 -2.84
N SER A 18 -8.10 4.61 -3.67
CA SER A 18 -8.77 3.39 -3.22
C SER A 18 -7.92 2.61 -2.22
N ILE A 19 -6.59 2.54 -2.45
CA ILE A 19 -5.62 1.95 -1.51
C ILE A 19 -5.59 2.73 -0.19
N LEU A 20 -5.59 4.07 -0.26
CA LEU A 20 -5.65 4.92 0.93
C LEU A 20 -6.91 4.63 1.78
N ASP A 21 -8.05 4.42 1.13
CA ASP A 21 -9.29 4.06 1.82
C ASP A 21 -9.22 2.67 2.45
N GLN A 22 -8.58 1.68 1.81
CA GLN A 22 -8.31 0.38 2.44
C GLN A 22 -7.44 0.51 3.69
N LEU A 23 -6.37 1.31 3.63
CA LEU A 23 -5.49 1.55 4.79
C LEU A 23 -6.22 2.24 5.94
N ARG A 24 -7.13 3.18 5.66
CA ARG A 24 -7.98 3.81 6.68
C ARG A 24 -8.92 2.82 7.34
N ILE A 25 -9.53 1.92 6.57
CA ILE A 25 -10.38 0.85 7.13
C ILE A 25 -9.55 -0.12 7.96
N LEU A 26 -8.34 -0.48 7.51
CA LEU A 26 -7.43 -1.34 8.26
C LEU A 26 -7.00 -0.68 9.59
N TYR A 27 -6.70 0.62 9.56
CA TYR A 27 -6.40 1.40 10.75
C TYR A 27 -7.57 1.37 11.76
N GLN A 28 -8.80 1.61 11.29
CA GLN A 28 -10.00 1.48 12.14
C GLN A 28 -10.14 0.07 12.70
N GLN A 29 -9.91 -0.95 11.86
CA GLN A 29 -9.97 -2.35 12.27
C GLN A 29 -8.97 -2.68 13.39
N PHE A 30 -7.79 -2.06 13.41
CA PHE A 30 -6.78 -2.27 14.44
C PHE A 30 -7.03 -1.46 15.73
N THR A 31 -7.67 -0.29 15.63
CA THR A 31 -7.76 0.67 16.74
C THR A 31 -9.09 0.66 17.47
N GLU A 32 -10.19 0.36 16.79
CA GLU A 32 -11.52 0.45 17.37
C GLU A 32 -11.97 -0.87 18.04
N SER A 33 -12.37 -0.79 19.31
CA SER A 33 -12.72 -1.98 20.11
C SER A 33 -14.03 -2.67 19.71
N ASN A 34 -14.93 -1.97 18.99
CA ASN A 34 -16.26 -2.46 18.63
C ASN A 34 -16.40 -2.77 17.12
N VAL A 35 -15.29 -2.90 16.40
CA VAL A 35 -15.33 -3.23 14.97
C VAL A 35 -15.67 -4.70 14.75
N ASN A 36 -16.61 -4.94 13.84
CA ASN A 36 -16.76 -6.27 13.27
C ASN A 36 -15.62 -6.51 12.28
N HIS A 37 -14.56 -7.19 12.73
CA HIS A 37 -13.35 -7.40 11.93
C HIS A 37 -13.60 -8.10 10.61
N MET A 38 -14.52 -9.08 10.56
CA MET A 38 -14.88 -9.75 9.31
C MET A 38 -15.61 -8.82 8.34
N GLN A 39 -16.47 -7.93 8.84
CA GLN A 39 -17.12 -6.93 8.01
C GLN A 39 -16.12 -5.89 7.49
N ALA A 40 -15.14 -5.47 8.30
CA ALA A 40 -14.05 -4.60 7.87
C ALA A 40 -13.23 -5.25 6.75
N TYR A 41 -12.86 -6.53 6.92
CA TYR A 41 -12.22 -7.31 5.86
C TYR A 41 -13.05 -7.37 4.59
N SER A 42 -14.36 -7.66 4.66
CA SER A 42 -15.23 -7.70 3.47
C SER A 42 -15.28 -6.37 2.72
N LYS A 43 -15.23 -5.22 3.44
CA LYS A 43 -15.14 -3.90 2.79
C LYS A 43 -13.81 -3.73 2.06
N ILE A 44 -12.70 -4.08 2.72
CA ILE A 44 -11.35 -4.01 2.12
C ILE A 44 -11.27 -4.92 0.88
N ASP A 45 -11.85 -6.11 0.92
CA ASP A 45 -11.86 -7.07 -0.19
C ASP A 45 -12.71 -6.60 -1.39
N GLY A 46 -13.81 -5.89 -1.11
CA GLY A 46 -14.60 -5.22 -2.15
C GLY A 46 -13.83 -4.09 -2.87
N ILE A 47 -13.06 -3.31 -2.12
CA ILE A 47 -12.17 -2.29 -2.71
C ILE A 47 -11.04 -2.97 -3.51
N LYS A 48 -10.45 -4.05 -2.99
CA LYS A 48 -9.42 -4.84 -3.68
C LYS A 48 -9.90 -5.31 -5.06
N SER A 49 -11.10 -5.87 -5.12
CA SER A 49 -11.71 -6.29 -6.39
C SER A 49 -11.86 -5.11 -7.37
N SER A 50 -12.24 -3.93 -6.87
CA SER A 50 -12.35 -2.72 -7.69
C SER A 50 -10.99 -2.23 -8.21
N VAL A 51 -9.93 -2.36 -7.40
CA VAL A 51 -8.55 -2.04 -7.77
C VAL A 51 -8.02 -3.01 -8.84
N GLU A 52 -8.31 -4.29 -8.72
CA GLU A 52 -7.94 -5.32 -9.71
C GLU A 52 -8.57 -5.04 -11.08
N ASP A 53 -9.85 -4.62 -11.10
CA ASP A 53 -10.56 -4.18 -12.31
C ASP A 53 -9.97 -2.92 -12.92
N LEU A 54 -9.63 -1.92 -12.09
CA LEU A 54 -8.97 -0.69 -12.55
C LEU A 54 -7.62 -1.00 -13.19
N ARG A 55 -6.81 -1.88 -12.59
CA ARG A 55 -5.52 -2.29 -13.15
C ARG A 55 -5.67 -2.87 -14.56
N TYR A 56 -6.69 -3.71 -14.81
CA TYR A 56 -6.92 -4.24 -16.16
C TYR A 56 -7.30 -3.14 -17.16
N LYS A 57 -8.20 -2.23 -16.76
CA LYS A 57 -8.66 -1.12 -17.62
C LYS A 57 -7.52 -0.16 -17.96
N ILE A 58 -6.70 0.21 -16.97
CA ILE A 58 -5.55 1.10 -17.17
C ILE A 58 -4.52 0.41 -18.06
N GLY A 59 -4.19 -0.86 -17.77
CA GLY A 59 -3.25 -1.64 -18.57
C GLY A 59 -3.65 -1.77 -20.04
N GLU A 60 -4.93 -2.08 -20.31
CA GLU A 60 -5.46 -2.13 -21.68
C GLU A 60 -5.33 -0.77 -22.38
N TYR A 61 -5.65 0.32 -21.68
CA TYR A 61 -5.53 1.67 -22.22
C TYR A 61 -4.07 2.02 -22.54
N VAL A 62 -3.15 1.78 -21.61
CA VAL A 62 -1.70 2.00 -21.77
C VAL A 62 -1.17 1.26 -23.00
N LEU A 63 -1.54 -0.01 -23.17
CA LEU A 63 -1.12 -0.81 -24.34
C LEU A 63 -1.69 -0.26 -25.64
N ARG A 64 -2.95 0.20 -25.64
CA ARG A 64 -3.61 0.75 -26.83
C ARG A 64 -2.96 2.05 -27.32
N VAL A 65 -2.48 2.88 -26.40
CA VAL A 65 -1.83 4.17 -26.71
C VAL A 65 -0.30 4.09 -26.74
N SER A 66 0.27 2.89 -26.61
CA SER A 66 1.71 2.66 -26.39
C SER A 66 2.60 3.24 -27.48
N GLU A 67 2.18 3.23 -28.75
CA GLU A 67 2.94 3.81 -29.87
C GLU A 67 3.23 5.32 -29.70
N GLY A 68 2.37 6.03 -28.96
CA GLY A 68 2.53 7.45 -28.64
C GLY A 68 2.95 7.73 -27.20
N LEU A 69 3.11 6.70 -26.37
CA LEU A 69 3.39 6.82 -24.95
C LEU A 69 4.83 6.38 -24.66
N LEU A 70 5.71 7.36 -24.53
CA LEU A 70 7.08 7.09 -24.08
C LEU A 70 7.05 6.50 -22.67
N TYR A 71 7.87 5.47 -22.45
CA TYR A 71 8.03 4.80 -21.15
C TYR A 71 6.74 4.18 -20.60
N SER A 72 5.91 3.64 -21.51
CA SER A 72 4.67 2.91 -21.17
C SER A 72 4.87 1.80 -20.13
N ASN A 73 6.06 1.18 -20.10
CA ASN A 73 6.44 0.17 -19.11
C ASN A 73 6.38 0.70 -17.67
N LEU A 74 6.85 1.94 -17.40
CA LEU A 74 6.84 2.51 -16.06
C LEU A 74 5.40 2.65 -15.53
N TYR A 75 4.44 3.02 -16.37
CA TYR A 75 3.04 3.06 -15.96
C TYR A 75 2.46 1.67 -15.68
N LEU A 76 2.85 0.66 -16.48
CA LEU A 76 2.44 -0.73 -16.24
C LEU A 76 3.01 -1.26 -14.92
N ASP A 77 4.27 -0.94 -14.63
CA ASP A 77 4.94 -1.33 -13.39
C ASP A 77 4.24 -0.68 -12.17
N ILE A 78 3.96 0.63 -12.23
CA ILE A 78 3.22 1.36 -11.19
C ILE A 78 1.86 0.71 -10.89
N ILE A 79 1.03 0.45 -11.91
CA ILE A 79 -0.30 -0.14 -11.67
C ILE A 79 -0.21 -1.57 -11.14
N MET A 80 0.82 -2.34 -11.53
CA MET A 80 1.04 -3.68 -11.00
C MET A 80 1.46 -3.65 -9.54
N GLN A 81 2.34 -2.72 -9.15
CA GLN A 81 2.76 -2.56 -7.76
C GLN A 81 1.59 -2.11 -6.87
N LEU A 82 0.80 -1.13 -7.32
CA LEU A 82 -0.39 -0.66 -6.59
C LEU A 82 -1.44 -1.75 -6.39
N GLU A 83 -1.68 -2.61 -7.38
CA GLU A 83 -2.60 -3.74 -7.22
C GLU A 83 -2.11 -4.73 -6.16
N LYS A 84 -0.81 -5.04 -6.14
CA LYS A 84 -0.22 -5.89 -5.10
C LYS A 84 -0.29 -5.27 -3.70
N VAL A 85 -0.13 -3.95 -3.57
CA VAL A 85 -0.37 -3.24 -2.29
C VAL A 85 -1.79 -3.50 -1.80
N SER A 86 -2.78 -3.37 -2.69
CA SER A 86 -4.18 -3.63 -2.36
C SER A 86 -4.43 -5.06 -1.90
N GLN A 87 -3.79 -6.03 -2.56
CA GLN A 87 -3.85 -7.44 -2.18
C GLN A 87 -3.23 -7.70 -0.80
N ASN A 88 -2.07 -7.10 -0.51
CA ASN A 88 -1.40 -7.23 0.78
C ASN A 88 -2.19 -6.60 1.93
N ILE A 89 -2.88 -5.47 1.70
CA ILE A 89 -3.79 -4.88 2.69
C ILE A 89 -4.97 -5.82 2.99
N GLY A 90 -5.59 -6.40 1.94
CA GLY A 90 -6.65 -7.39 2.10
C GLY A 90 -6.19 -8.63 2.86
N ALA A 91 -4.98 -9.10 2.55
CA ALA A 91 -4.32 -10.18 3.24
C ALA A 91 -4.13 -9.87 4.73
N ALA A 92 -3.51 -8.74 5.09
CA ALA A 92 -3.30 -8.32 6.48
C ALA A 92 -4.63 -8.24 7.25
N SER A 93 -5.65 -7.64 6.64
CA SER A 93 -6.99 -7.52 7.23
C SER A 93 -7.63 -8.87 7.52
N TYR A 94 -7.50 -9.84 6.60
CA TYR A 94 -7.99 -11.20 6.80
C TYR A 94 -7.29 -11.89 7.97
N ARG A 95 -5.95 -11.90 7.99
CA ARG A 95 -5.17 -12.54 9.07
C ARG A 95 -5.52 -11.94 10.42
N PHE A 96 -5.60 -10.62 10.50
CA PHE A 96 -6.00 -9.93 11.71
C PHE A 96 -7.42 -10.31 12.15
N SER A 97 -8.36 -10.42 11.21
CA SER A 97 -9.72 -10.90 11.51
C SER A 97 -9.74 -12.31 12.09
N VAL A 98 -8.91 -13.22 11.55
CA VAL A 98 -8.76 -14.59 12.08
C VAL A 98 -8.11 -14.57 13.47
N LEU A 99 -7.07 -13.76 13.67
CA LEU A 99 -6.39 -13.59 14.94
C LEU A 99 -7.37 -13.20 16.05
N ILE A 100 -8.21 -12.19 15.81
CA ILE A 100 -9.18 -11.72 16.82
C ILE A 100 -10.36 -12.69 16.99
N SER A 101 -10.94 -13.19 15.90
CA SER A 101 -12.19 -13.96 15.97
C SER A 101 -12.02 -15.44 16.32
N ARG A 102 -10.89 -16.05 15.93
CA ARG A 102 -10.65 -17.49 16.09
C ARG A 102 -9.61 -17.76 17.18
N VAL A 103 -8.44 -17.14 17.08
CA VAL A 103 -7.35 -17.35 18.04
C VAL A 103 -7.65 -16.63 19.36
N LYS A 104 -8.28 -15.45 19.30
CA LYS A 104 -8.65 -14.63 20.46
C LYS A 104 -7.44 -14.28 21.34
N SER A 105 -6.28 -14.12 20.70
CA SER A 105 -5.04 -13.71 21.33
C SER A 105 -4.55 -12.43 20.67
N GLN A 106 -4.07 -11.50 21.48
CA GLN A 106 -3.55 -10.23 21.03
C GLN A 106 -2.46 -9.77 21.97
N ASP A 107 -1.39 -9.23 21.42
CA ASP A 107 -0.36 -8.54 22.18
C ASP A 107 -0.41 -7.05 21.87
N HIS A 108 -0.48 -6.23 22.93
CA HIS A 108 -0.60 -4.78 22.78
C HIS A 108 0.63 -4.14 22.13
N ILE A 109 1.83 -4.68 22.36
CA ILE A 109 3.05 -4.14 21.77
C ILE A 109 3.06 -4.45 20.27
N LEU A 110 2.81 -5.70 19.88
CA LEU A 110 2.74 -6.08 18.46
C LEU A 110 1.65 -5.31 17.72
N LEU A 111 0.45 -5.18 18.31
CA LEU A 111 -0.61 -4.37 17.70
C LEU A 111 -0.17 -2.90 17.55
N SER A 112 0.46 -2.31 18.57
CA SER A 112 0.90 -0.91 18.50
C SER A 112 1.91 -0.68 17.36
N LEU A 113 2.83 -1.62 17.15
CA LEU A 113 3.78 -1.58 16.05
C LEU A 113 3.07 -1.71 14.69
N SER A 114 2.12 -2.65 14.55
CA SER A 114 1.31 -2.78 13.34
C SER A 114 0.48 -1.52 13.05
N ILE A 115 -0.07 -0.87 14.07
CA ILE A 115 -0.78 0.42 13.92
C ILE A 115 0.18 1.48 13.39
N SER A 116 1.37 1.63 13.98
CA SER A 116 2.37 2.59 13.52
C SER A 116 2.81 2.32 12.07
N MET A 117 2.96 1.06 11.66
CA MET A 117 3.23 0.72 10.26
C MET A 117 2.09 1.19 9.34
N VAL A 118 0.82 0.97 9.72
CA VAL A 118 -0.34 1.44 8.94
C VAL A 118 -0.39 2.97 8.85
N GLU A 119 -0.09 3.70 9.93
CA GLU A 119 0.00 5.17 9.91
C GLU A 119 1.06 5.67 8.92
N LYS A 120 2.22 5.00 8.89
CA LYS A 120 3.30 5.31 7.94
C LYS A 120 2.90 4.96 6.51
N LEU A 121 2.23 3.82 6.28
CA LEU A 121 1.68 3.47 4.96
C LEU A 121 0.65 4.49 4.47
N ILE A 122 -0.19 5.05 5.35
CA ILE A 122 -1.11 6.14 5.02
C ILE A 122 -0.33 7.39 4.58
N ALA A 123 0.74 7.75 5.30
CA ALA A 123 1.59 8.88 4.95
C ALA A 123 2.35 8.67 3.63
N ALA A 124 2.89 7.48 3.39
CA ALA A 124 3.54 7.07 2.15
C ALA A 124 2.56 7.17 0.97
N THR A 125 1.38 6.56 1.09
CA THR A 125 0.32 6.59 0.06
C THR A 125 -0.12 8.01 -0.24
N THR A 126 -0.23 8.87 0.77
CA THR A 126 -0.57 10.29 0.59
C THR A 126 0.52 11.05 -0.18
N ASN A 127 1.80 10.79 0.11
CA ASN A 127 2.90 11.37 -0.68
C ASN A 127 2.93 10.85 -2.11
N LEU A 128 2.58 9.57 -2.34
CA LEU A 128 2.49 8.99 -3.66
C LEU A 128 1.37 9.64 -4.49
N ILE A 129 0.18 9.85 -3.91
CA ILE A 129 -0.94 10.58 -4.55
C ILE A 129 -0.48 11.97 -4.98
N GLU A 130 0.19 12.70 -4.09
CA GLU A 130 0.71 14.03 -4.40
C GLU A 130 1.80 14.01 -5.47
N SER A 131 2.65 12.98 -5.47
CA SER A 131 3.68 12.79 -6.50
C SER A 131 3.08 12.59 -7.89
N VAL A 132 2.08 11.70 -8.02
CA VAL A 132 1.33 11.49 -9.27
C VAL A 132 0.66 12.77 -9.73
N ARG A 133 -0.07 13.46 -8.84
CA ARG A 133 -0.77 14.72 -9.14
C ARG A 133 0.17 15.81 -9.67
N LEU A 134 1.39 15.87 -9.15
CA LEU A 134 2.38 16.87 -9.54
C LEU A 134 3.17 16.47 -10.79
N LEU A 135 3.11 15.22 -11.25
CA LEU A 135 3.91 14.73 -12.36
C LEU A 135 3.66 15.50 -13.65
N SER A 136 2.44 15.97 -13.85
CA SER A 136 2.02 16.81 -14.99
C SER A 136 2.21 18.31 -14.81
N VAL A 137 2.35 18.79 -13.57
CA VAL A 137 2.31 20.22 -13.23
C VAL A 137 3.68 20.74 -12.80
N ASN A 138 4.44 19.95 -12.06
CA ASN A 138 5.72 20.29 -11.50
C ASN A 138 6.53 19.02 -11.23
N ALA A 139 7.24 18.53 -12.25
CA ALA A 139 8.04 17.30 -12.20
C ALA A 139 9.06 17.32 -11.05
N LYS A 140 9.72 18.46 -10.80
CA LYS A 140 10.64 18.60 -9.67
C LYS A 140 9.99 18.35 -8.32
N LYS A 141 8.81 18.93 -8.05
CA LYS A 141 8.08 18.67 -6.81
C LYS A 141 7.49 17.26 -6.75
N SER A 142 7.14 16.68 -7.90
CA SER A 142 6.72 15.27 -7.98
C SER A 142 7.85 14.34 -7.48
N SER A 143 9.09 14.56 -7.93
CA SER A 143 10.27 13.80 -7.48
C SER A 143 10.58 13.99 -5.99
N GLU A 144 10.37 15.19 -5.44
CA GLU A 144 10.50 15.46 -4.00
C GLU A 144 9.47 14.66 -3.19
N LYS A 145 8.23 14.57 -3.67
CA LYS A 145 7.17 13.76 -3.02
C LYS A 145 7.44 12.27 -3.10
N ALA A 146 7.90 11.77 -4.26
CA ALA A 146 8.32 10.37 -4.40
C ALA A 146 9.44 10.02 -3.41
N ARG A 147 10.45 10.90 -3.26
CA ARG A 147 11.53 10.71 -2.27
C ARG A 147 11.06 10.62 -0.82
N ASN A 148 9.95 11.28 -0.46
CA ASN A 148 9.39 11.12 0.88
C ASN A 148 8.81 9.73 1.10
N VAL A 149 8.26 9.08 0.05
CA VAL A 149 7.78 7.70 0.15
C VAL A 149 8.94 6.75 0.47
N ILE A 150 10.08 6.93 -0.22
CA ILE A 150 11.30 6.14 0.01
C ILE A 150 11.79 6.27 1.46
N LYS A 151 11.84 7.50 2.01
CA LYS A 151 12.22 7.72 3.41
C LYS A 151 11.25 7.09 4.41
N ILE A 152 9.95 7.07 4.10
CA ILE A 152 8.95 6.46 4.97
C ILE A 152 9.07 4.95 4.96
N GLU A 153 9.48 4.33 3.84
CA GLU A 153 9.76 2.89 3.79
C GLU A 153 10.90 2.52 4.74
N GLU A 154 12.00 3.28 4.78
CA GLU A 154 13.09 3.08 5.74
C GLU A 154 12.59 3.11 7.22
N GLU A 155 11.62 3.97 7.53
CA GLU A 155 10.99 4.02 8.85
C GLU A 155 10.10 2.79 9.13
N ILE A 156 9.43 2.24 8.12
CA ILE A 156 8.59 1.05 8.24
C ILE A 156 9.45 -0.21 8.42
N ASP A 157 10.57 -0.29 7.71
CA ASP A 157 11.60 -1.32 7.87
C ASP A 157 12.06 -1.45 9.32
N ASP A 158 12.35 -0.32 9.98
CA ASP A 158 12.78 -0.31 11.37
C ASP A 158 11.65 -0.74 12.33
N LEU A 159 10.40 -0.35 12.04
CA LEU A 159 9.22 -0.81 12.79
C LEU A 159 9.03 -2.32 12.64
N TYR A 160 9.22 -2.86 11.43
CA TYR A 160 9.11 -4.28 11.15
C TYR A 160 10.19 -5.09 11.86
N ARG A 161 11.47 -4.66 11.79
CA ARG A 161 12.57 -5.29 12.54
C ARG A 161 12.28 -5.33 14.04
N ASN A 162 11.75 -4.24 14.59
CA ASN A 162 11.35 -4.21 16.00
C ASN A 162 10.17 -5.15 16.29
N PHE A 163 9.19 -5.22 15.38
CA PHE A 163 8.08 -6.17 15.47
C PHE A 163 8.58 -7.61 15.54
N GLU A 164 9.48 -8.01 14.64
CA GLU A 164 10.05 -9.36 14.63
C GLU A 164 10.79 -9.67 15.93
N LEU A 165 11.63 -8.76 16.41
CA LEU A 165 12.33 -8.91 17.70
C LEU A 165 11.33 -9.14 18.84
N LYS A 166 10.28 -8.32 18.92
CA LYS A 166 9.24 -8.43 19.96
C LYS A 166 8.40 -9.70 19.83
N LEU A 167 8.21 -10.19 18.60
CA LEU A 167 7.54 -11.46 18.34
C LEU A 167 8.39 -12.64 18.83
N PHE A 168 9.70 -12.65 18.55
CA PHE A 168 10.61 -13.73 18.95
C PHE A 168 10.88 -13.77 20.46
N GLU A 169 10.75 -12.65 21.17
CA GLU A 169 10.77 -12.62 22.64
C GLU A 169 9.62 -13.43 23.28
N LYS A 170 8.57 -13.78 22.51
CA LYS A 170 7.41 -14.57 22.98
C LYS A 170 7.71 -16.08 22.98
N GLN A 171 8.66 -16.50 23.80
CA GLN A 171 9.20 -17.88 23.87
C GLN A 171 8.16 -19.01 24.06
N ASN A 172 6.96 -18.71 24.57
CA ASN A 172 5.87 -19.68 24.78
C ASN A 172 4.55 -19.24 24.11
N GLY A 173 4.62 -18.42 23.06
CA GLY A 173 3.43 -17.97 22.33
C GLY A 173 2.70 -19.12 21.65
N ASP A 174 1.37 -19.04 21.59
CA ASP A 174 0.57 -19.92 20.73
C ASP A 174 1.05 -19.79 19.28
N MET A 175 1.37 -20.92 18.63
CA MET A 175 1.90 -20.95 17.27
C MET A 175 0.96 -20.25 16.29
N ALA A 176 -0.36 -20.41 16.44
CA ALA A 176 -1.35 -19.76 15.58
C ALA A 176 -1.30 -18.24 15.74
N PHE A 177 -1.16 -17.75 16.97
CA PHE A 177 -0.95 -16.34 17.26
C PHE A 177 0.34 -15.82 16.61
N LEU A 178 1.48 -16.51 16.84
CA LEU A 178 2.78 -16.07 16.32
C LEU A 178 2.79 -16.00 14.78
N MET A 179 2.27 -17.02 14.10
CA MET A 179 2.20 -17.06 12.64
C MET A 179 1.32 -15.96 12.06
N LEU A 180 0.11 -15.79 12.60
CA LEU A 180 -0.82 -14.78 12.08
C LEU A 180 -0.33 -13.35 12.36
N SER A 181 0.28 -13.10 13.53
CA SER A 181 0.90 -11.82 13.84
C SER A 181 2.07 -11.52 12.91
N LYS A 182 2.94 -12.51 12.65
CA LYS A 182 4.03 -12.35 11.67
C LYS A 182 3.49 -12.00 10.29
N ASP A 183 2.55 -12.80 9.78
CA ASP A 183 2.01 -12.61 8.44
C ASP A 183 1.32 -11.24 8.28
N VAL A 184 0.64 -10.72 9.32
CA VAL A 184 0.15 -9.33 9.29
C VAL A 184 1.30 -8.33 9.09
N ALA A 185 2.39 -8.45 9.85
CA ALA A 185 3.53 -7.54 9.73
C ALA A 185 4.24 -7.66 8.38
N ASP A 186 4.48 -8.89 7.89
CA ASP A 186 5.08 -9.17 6.58
C ASP A 186 4.27 -8.53 5.46
N ARG A 187 2.94 -8.63 5.52
CA ARG A 187 2.06 -7.99 4.51
C ARG A 187 2.16 -6.46 4.56
N LEU A 188 2.37 -5.86 5.73
CA LEU A 188 2.51 -4.40 5.86
C LEU A 188 3.87 -3.90 5.37
N GLU A 189 4.94 -4.64 5.64
CA GLU A 189 6.29 -4.41 5.09
C GLU A 189 6.26 -4.51 3.55
N ASP A 190 5.69 -5.60 3.00
CA ASP A 190 5.56 -5.78 1.55
C ASP A 190 4.77 -4.62 0.89
N CYS A 191 3.81 -4.00 1.60
CA CYS A 191 3.14 -2.80 1.11
C CYS A 191 4.10 -1.60 1.00
N ALA A 192 4.98 -1.41 1.97
CA ALA A 192 5.94 -0.31 1.97
C ALA A 192 6.95 -0.44 0.83
N ASP A 193 7.48 -1.66 0.62
CA ASP A 193 8.36 -1.99 -0.50
C ASP A 193 7.73 -1.67 -1.85
N LEU A 194 6.49 -2.12 -2.08
CA LEU A 194 5.79 -1.88 -3.33
C LEU A 194 5.45 -0.40 -3.54
N LEU A 195 5.14 0.34 -2.48
CA LEU A 195 4.96 1.79 -2.56
C LEU A 195 6.27 2.51 -2.88
N ARG A 196 7.42 2.05 -2.34
CA ARG A 196 8.75 2.55 -2.69
C ARG A 196 9.06 2.29 -4.17
N ASP A 197 8.76 1.10 -4.68
CA ASP A 197 8.97 0.76 -6.10
C ASP A 197 8.12 1.65 -7.01
N ALA A 198 6.83 1.84 -6.69
CA ALA A 198 5.97 2.77 -7.44
C ALA A 198 6.46 4.22 -7.38
N ALA A 199 6.97 4.65 -6.23
CA ALA A 199 7.57 5.97 -6.08
C ALA A 199 8.83 6.12 -6.93
N ASN A 200 9.66 5.09 -7.06
CA ASN A 200 10.84 5.11 -7.94
C ASN A 200 10.43 5.27 -9.41
N ASP A 201 9.42 4.53 -9.87
CA ASP A 201 8.96 4.63 -11.25
C ASP A 201 8.35 6.01 -11.56
N ILE A 202 7.58 6.58 -10.63
CA ILE A 202 7.10 7.97 -10.73
C ILE A 202 8.26 8.97 -10.72
N MET A 203 9.28 8.74 -9.89
CA MET A 203 10.47 9.58 -9.86
C MET A 203 11.23 9.51 -11.20
N TYR A 204 11.35 8.35 -11.83
CA TYR A 204 11.94 8.23 -13.16
C TYR A 204 11.11 8.98 -14.21
N LEU A 205 9.79 8.83 -14.21
CA LEU A 205 8.90 9.63 -15.06
C LEU A 205 9.10 11.13 -14.84
N SER A 206 9.34 11.57 -13.61
CA SER A 206 9.57 12.97 -13.29
C SER A 206 10.90 13.50 -13.87
N PHE A 207 12.00 12.74 -13.77
CA PHE A 207 13.29 13.13 -14.35
C PHE A 207 13.26 13.23 -15.87
N LEU A 208 12.39 12.45 -16.52
CA LEU A 208 12.19 12.50 -17.97
C LEU A 208 11.39 13.72 -18.44
N ARG A 209 10.80 14.47 -17.50
CA ARG A 209 9.95 15.65 -17.74
C ARG A 209 10.54 16.95 -17.20
N GLU A 210 11.69 16.88 -16.53
CA GLU A 210 12.51 18.06 -16.18
C GLU A 210 13.24 18.61 -17.41
#